data_AF-A0A933BB03-F1
#
_entry.id   AF-A0A933BB03-F1
#
_cell.length_a   1.000
_cell.length_b   1.000
_cell.length_c   1.000
_cell.angle_alpha   90.00
_cell.angle_beta   90.00
_cell.angle_gamma   90.00
#
_symmetry.space_group_name_H-M   'P 1'
#
loop_
_entity.id
_entity.type
_entity.pdbx_description
1 polymer ?
#
loop_
_entity_poly.entity_id
_entity_poly.type
_entity_poly.pdbx_seq_one_letter_code
_entity_poly.pdbx_strand_id
1 'polypeptide(L)'
;MWILRNLLWLLIMIAVVGFAILNVNGRVTEIRLPGAVYTDLPLTVVLFSTFVIGMFLSFVMTLVHYLKGRAAMRKLARENQNLKDELRALRNLPIEDLALGEDAGGAG
;
A
#
# COMPACT_ATOMS: atom_id res chain seq x y z
N MET A 1 5.74 -2.56 -17.63
CA MET A 1 4.90 -3.42 -18.50
C MET A 1 4.33 -4.56 -17.68
N TRP A 2 3.02 -4.83 -17.76
CA TRP A 2 2.36 -5.95 -17.04
C TRP A 2 3.02 -7.31 -17.36
N ILE A 3 3.41 -7.51 -18.63
CA ILE A 3 4.11 -8.71 -19.12
C ILE A 3 5.45 -8.94 -18.43
N LEU A 4 6.29 -7.90 -18.31
CA LEU A 4 7.63 -8.03 -17.71
C LEU A 4 7.54 -8.43 -16.23
N ARG A 5 6.55 -7.89 -15.51
CA ARG A 5 6.27 -8.26 -14.11
C ARG A 5 5.84 -9.72 -14.00
N ASN A 6 4.98 -10.19 -14.87
CA ASN A 6 4.52 -11.59 -14.86
C ASN A 6 5.64 -12.56 -15.24
N LEU A 7 6.49 -12.19 -16.20
CA LEU A 7 7.67 -12.97 -16.58
C LEU A 7 8.64 -13.10 -15.41
N LEU A 8 8.88 -12.02 -14.66
CA LEU A 8 9.71 -12.06 -13.47
C LEU A 8 9.13 -13.00 -12.40
N TRP A 9 7.83 -12.94 -12.14
CA TRP A 9 7.17 -13.86 -11.21
C TRP A 9 7.27 -15.33 -11.64
N LEU A 10 7.15 -15.60 -12.94
CA LEU A 10 7.35 -16.94 -13.49
C LEU A 10 8.78 -17.43 -13.27
N LEU A 11 9.78 -16.59 -13.55
CA LEU A 11 11.19 -16.93 -13.32
C LEU A 11 11.49 -17.21 -11.84
N ILE A 12 10.93 -16.40 -10.94
CA ILE A 12 11.04 -16.63 -9.49
C ILE A 12 10.41 -17.98 -9.11
N MET A 13 9.22 -18.29 -9.64
CA MET A 13 8.55 -19.56 -9.38
C MET A 13 9.38 -20.76 -9.86
N ILE A 14 9.91 -20.69 -11.09
CA ILE A 14 10.78 -21.73 -11.65
C ILE A 14 12.04 -21.90 -10.79
N ALA A 15 12.65 -20.79 -10.34
CA ALA A 15 13.82 -20.84 -9.47
C ALA A 15 13.52 -21.50 -8.11
N VAL A 16 12.39 -21.14 -7.47
CA VAL A 16 11.97 -21.73 -6.19
C VAL A 16 11.67 -23.22 -6.32
N VAL A 17 10.89 -23.61 -7.33
CA VAL A 17 10.55 -25.02 -7.56
C VAL A 17 11.78 -25.83 -7.98
N GLY A 18 12.59 -25.29 -8.88
CA GLY A 18 13.84 -25.92 -9.31
C GLY A 18 14.80 -26.12 -8.15
N PHE A 19 14.98 -25.11 -7.31
CA PHE A 19 15.78 -25.22 -6.09
C PHE A 19 15.24 -26.30 -5.15
N ALA A 20 13.92 -26.35 -4.94
CA ALA A 20 13.31 -27.36 -4.08
C ALA A 20 13.52 -28.80 -4.60
N ILE A 21 13.40 -29.00 -5.92
CA ILE A 21 13.64 -30.31 -6.56
C ILE A 21 15.11 -30.72 -6.42
N LEU A 22 16.04 -29.82 -6.73
CA LEU A 22 17.48 -30.08 -6.63
C LEU A 22 17.92 -30.41 -5.20
N ASN A 23 17.17 -29.94 -4.20
CA ASN A 23 17.46 -30.11 -2.78
C ASN A 23 16.47 -31.04 -2.07
N VAL A 24 15.73 -31.89 -2.80
CA VAL A 24 14.66 -32.73 -2.23
C VAL A 24 15.14 -33.68 -1.15
N ASN A 25 16.37 -34.20 -1.28
CA ASN A 25 17.00 -35.09 -0.30
C ASN A 25 17.81 -34.34 0.78
N GLY A 26 17.89 -33.02 0.68
CA GLY A 26 18.58 -32.18 1.66
C GLY A 26 17.87 -32.25 3.01
N ARG A 27 18.65 -32.26 4.09
CA ARG A 27 18.14 -32.26 5.47
C ARG A 27 18.81 -31.14 6.25
N VAL A 28 18.08 -30.56 7.18
CA VAL A 28 18.56 -29.55 8.13
C VAL A 28 18.78 -30.25 9.45
N THR A 29 20.04 -30.22 9.93
CA THR A 29 20.45 -30.89 11.16
C THR A 29 19.64 -30.41 12.36
N GLU A 30 19.48 -29.09 12.50
CA GLU A 30 18.83 -28.49 13.65
C GLU A 30 18.21 -27.13 13.32
N ILE A 31 16.98 -26.90 13.79
CA ILE A 31 16.31 -25.61 13.81
C ILE A 31 15.84 -25.32 15.22
N ARG A 32 16.25 -24.17 15.75
CA ARG A 32 15.85 -23.68 17.08
C ARG A 32 14.76 -22.64 16.91
N LEU A 33 13.56 -22.98 17.38
CA LEU A 33 12.45 -22.05 17.51
C LEU A 33 12.22 -21.73 19.00
N PRO A 34 11.56 -20.60 19.33
CA PRO A 34 11.21 -20.30 20.71
C PRO A 34 10.42 -21.45 21.33
N GLY A 35 11.01 -22.11 22.34
CA GLY A 35 10.39 -23.22 23.07
C GLY A 35 10.48 -24.60 22.41
N ALA A 36 11.10 -24.75 21.24
CA ALA A 36 11.23 -26.05 20.58
C ALA A 36 12.49 -26.15 19.70
N VAL A 37 13.11 -27.33 19.71
CA VAL A 37 14.21 -27.67 18.80
C VAL A 37 13.74 -28.80 17.90
N TYR A 38 13.85 -28.59 16.60
CA TYR A 38 13.52 -29.58 15.59
C TYR A 38 14.80 -30.06 14.92
N THR A 39 14.97 -31.37 14.83
CA THR A 39 16.17 -31.99 14.27
C THR A 39 15.83 -32.84 13.05
N ASP A 40 16.80 -32.98 12.15
CA ASP A 40 16.70 -33.84 10.95
C ASP A 40 15.46 -33.56 10.08
N LEU A 41 15.16 -32.29 9.86
CA LEU A 41 14.03 -31.85 9.05
C LEU A 41 14.37 -31.89 7.56
N PRO A 42 13.43 -32.30 6.68
CA PRO A 42 13.61 -32.13 5.25
C PRO A 42 13.79 -30.65 4.90
N LEU A 43 14.84 -30.33 4.13
CA LEU A 43 15.15 -28.96 3.73
C LEU A 43 14.00 -28.30 2.96
N THR A 44 13.26 -29.09 2.19
CA THR A 44 12.05 -28.65 1.48
C THR A 44 10.98 -28.12 2.43
N VAL A 45 10.71 -28.79 3.56
CA VAL A 45 9.73 -28.35 4.56
C VAL A 45 10.11 -26.99 5.14
N VAL A 46 11.39 -26.82 5.46
CA VAL A 46 11.94 -25.58 6.02
C VAL A 46 11.83 -24.43 5.00
N LEU A 47 12.19 -24.72 3.74
CA LEU A 47 12.16 -23.75 2.66
C LEU A 47 10.73 -23.29 2.35
N PHE A 48 9.77 -24.21 2.24
CA PHE A 48 8.37 -23.85 2.01
C PHE A 48 7.78 -23.10 3.21
N SER A 49 8.11 -23.50 4.45
CA SER A 49 7.61 -22.82 5.65
C SER A 49 8.09 -21.37 5.71
N THR A 50 9.38 -21.13 5.46
CA THR A 50 9.95 -19.78 5.43
C THR A 50 9.39 -18.94 4.28
N PHE A 51 9.20 -19.53 3.09
CA PHE A 51 8.57 -18.87 1.95
C PHE A 51 7.13 -18.43 2.26
N VAL A 52 6.33 -19.31 2.86
CA VAL A 52 4.94 -19.00 3.26
C VAL A 52 4.89 -17.89 4.31
N ILE A 53 5.77 -17.93 5.33
CA ILE A 53 5.87 -16.87 6.33
C ILE A 53 6.23 -15.53 5.68
N GLY A 54 7.21 -15.52 4.77
CA GLY A 54 7.60 -14.32 4.04
C GLY A 54 6.45 -13.75 3.19
N MET A 55 5.73 -14.62 2.49
CA MET A 55 4.54 -14.23 1.71
C MET A 55 3.45 -13.66 2.60
N PHE A 56 3.18 -14.28 3.75
CA PHE A 56 2.18 -13.80 4.70
C PHE A 56 2.54 -12.43 5.26
N LEU A 57 3.80 -12.22 5.66
CA LEU A 57 4.29 -10.92 6.13
C LEU A 57 4.16 -9.84 5.05
N SER A 58 4.56 -10.16 3.82
CA SER A 58 4.42 -9.25 2.68
C SER A 58 2.95 -8.89 2.40
N PHE A 59 2.05 -9.88 2.49
CA PHE A 59 0.61 -9.67 2.35
C PHE A 59 0.08 -8.72 3.43
N VAL A 60 0.43 -8.94 4.70
CA VAL A 60 0.00 -8.08 5.82
C VAL A 60 0.50 -6.65 5.63
N MET A 61 1.78 -6.45 5.28
CA MET A 61 2.32 -5.12 4.99
C MET A 61 1.57 -4.44 3.85
N THR A 62 1.37 -5.16 2.74
CA THR A 62 0.65 -4.64 1.57
C THR A 62 -0.78 -4.26 1.91
N LEU A 63 -1.47 -5.08 2.71
CA LEU A 63 -2.82 -4.81 3.17
C LEU A 63 -2.88 -3.52 4.00
N VAL A 64 -1.96 -3.34 4.95
CA VAL A 64 -1.87 -2.11 5.76
C VAL A 64 -1.63 -0.89 4.88
N HIS A 65 -0.70 -0.97 3.93
CA HIS A 65 -0.44 0.12 2.99
C HIS A 65 -1.66 0.45 2.13
N TYR A 66 -2.35 -0.56 1.63
CA TYR A 66 -3.56 -0.40 0.84
C TYR A 66 -4.68 0.30 1.63
N LEU A 67 -4.91 -0.12 2.88
CA LEU A 67 -5.92 0.49 3.75
C LEU A 67 -5.60 1.95 4.07
N LYS A 68 -4.33 2.25 4.42
CA LYS A 68 -3.87 3.64 4.64
C LYS A 68 -4.02 4.50 3.39
N GLY A 69 -3.63 3.98 2.23
CA GLY A 69 -3.80 4.66 0.95
C GLY A 69 -5.26 4.96 0.64
N ARG A 70 -6.16 4.00 0.88
CA ARG A 70 -7.60 4.19 0.68
C ARG A 70 -8.20 5.24 1.62
N ALA A 71 -7.75 5.28 2.87
CA ALA A 71 -8.17 6.30 3.83
C ALA A 71 -7.68 7.70 3.42
N ALA A 72 -6.42 7.82 3.00
CA ALA A 72 -5.84 9.07 2.51
C ALA A 72 -6.59 9.58 1.26
N MET A 73 -6.90 8.71 0.31
CA MET A 73 -7.69 9.05 -0.88
C MET A 73 -9.09 9.59 -0.52
N ARG A 74 -9.76 8.98 0.44
CA ARG A 74 -11.08 9.46 0.91
C ARG A 74 -10.98 10.82 1.59
N LYS A 75 -9.94 11.05 2.40
CA LYS A 75 -9.69 12.35 3.04
C LYS A 75 -9.44 13.43 1.99
N LEU A 76 -8.54 13.16 1.04
CA LEU A 76 -8.18 14.10 -0.01
C LEU A 76 -9.37 14.42 -0.94
N ALA A 77 -10.22 13.44 -1.23
CA ALA A 77 -11.44 13.67 -2.02
C ALA A 77 -12.43 14.61 -1.31
N ARG A 78 -12.60 14.47 0.02
CA ARG A 78 -13.45 15.36 0.82
C ARG A 78 -12.89 16.77 0.88
N GLU A 79 -11.60 16.92 1.16
CA GLU A 79 -10.93 18.23 1.19
C GLU A 79 -11.04 18.94 -0.17
N ASN A 80 -10.86 18.21 -1.28
CA ASN A 80 -11.03 18.76 -2.61
C ASN A 80 -12.46 19.24 -2.88
N GLN A 81 -13.46 18.51 -2.39
CA GLN A 81 -14.86 18.90 -2.53
C GLN A 81 -15.17 20.15 -1.70
N ASN A 82 -14.73 20.20 -0.44
CA ASN A 82 -14.91 21.38 0.42
C ASN A 82 -14.27 22.64 -0.19
N LEU A 83 -13.02 22.54 -0.66
CA LEU A 83 -12.34 23.66 -1.32
C LEU A 83 -13.06 24.13 -2.59
N LYS A 84 -13.65 23.21 -3.36
CA LYS A 84 -14.47 23.57 -4.53
C LYS A 84 -15.75 24.29 -4.13
N ASP A 85 -16.36 23.91 -3.01
CA ASP A 85 -17.58 24.54 -2.52
C ASP A 85 -17.27 25.94 -1.93
N GLU A 86 -16.15 26.10 -1.21
CA GLU A 86 -15.65 27.41 -0.76
C GLU A 86 -15.37 28.37 -1.93
N LEU A 87 -14.68 27.88 -2.97
CA LEU A 87 -14.42 28.68 -4.17
C LEU A 87 -15.71 29.10 -4.88
N ARG A 88 -16.71 28.23 -4.92
CA ARG A 88 -18.04 28.55 -5.48
C ARG A 88 -18.76 29.59 -4.65
N ALA A 89 -18.70 29.48 -3.32
CA ALA A 89 -19.29 30.45 -2.40
C ALA A 89 -18.64 31.84 -2.59
N LEU A 90 -17.31 31.90 -2.65
CA LEU A 90 -16.56 33.14 -2.92
C LEU A 90 -16.91 33.75 -4.29
N ARG A 91 -17.06 32.92 -5.33
CA ARG A 91 -17.42 33.41 -6.67
C ARG A 91 -18.86 33.93 -6.75
N ASN A 92 -19.74 33.39 -5.93
CA ASN A 92 -21.15 33.75 -5.87
C ASN A 92 -21.44 34.77 -4.76
N LEU A 93 -20.42 35.39 -4.15
CA LEU A 93 -20.66 36.47 -3.19
C LEU A 93 -21.34 37.64 -3.92
N PRO A 94 -22.49 38.14 -3.43
CA PRO A 94 -23.15 39.30 -4.02
C PRO A 94 -22.22 40.51 -3.98
N ILE A 95 -22.12 41.23 -5.10
CA ILE A 95 -21.25 42.41 -5.24
C ILE A 95 -21.80 43.63 -4.46
N GLU A 96 -23.02 43.57 -3.92
CA GLU A 96 -23.62 44.64 -3.10
C GLU A 96 -22.74 45.11 -1.93
N ASP A 97 -21.91 44.23 -1.33
CA ASP A 97 -21.03 44.58 -0.20
C ASP A 97 -19.68 45.20 -0.62
N LEU A 98 -19.35 45.24 -1.92
CA LEU A 98 -18.14 45.90 -2.44
C LEU A 98 -18.39 47.37 -2.84
N ALA A 99 -19.63 47.84 -2.80
CA ALA A 99 -20.02 49.22 -3.11
C ALA A 99 -19.98 50.17 -1.89
N LEU A 100 -19.12 49.91 -0.90
CA LEU A 100 -18.84 50.85 0.19
C LEU A 100 -17.57 51.65 -0.15
N GLY A 101 -17.73 52.73 -0.92
CA GLY A 101 -16.59 53.62 -1.20
C GLY A 101 -16.81 54.79 -2.14
N GLU A 102 -17.98 54.91 -2.79
CA GLU A 102 -18.25 56.01 -3.71
C GLU A 102 -19.63 56.58 -3.40
N ASP A 103 -19.72 57.38 -2.33
CA ASP A 103 -20.74 58.43 -2.10
C ASP A 103 -20.56 59.02 -0.68
N ALA A 104 -19.40 59.64 -0.44
CA ALA A 104 -19.20 60.57 0.68
C ALA A 104 -18.66 61.91 0.18
N GLY A 105 -19.16 62.35 -0.98
CA GLY A 105 -18.74 63.59 -1.63
C GLY A 105 -19.81 64.15 -2.54
N GLY A 106 -20.84 64.77 -1.97
CA GLY A 106 -21.74 65.60 -2.77
C GLY A 106 -23.09 65.86 -2.13
N ALA A 107 -23.48 67.14 -2.13
CA ALA A 107 -24.72 67.75 -1.67
C ALA A 107 -24.85 67.84 -0.13
N GLY A 108 -24.97 69.00 0.48
CA GLY A 108 -25.19 70.37 0.02
C GLY A 108 -25.60 71.19 1.24
#